data_AF-A0A8J3DEB3-F1
#
_entry.id   AF-A0A8J3DEB3-F1
#
_cell.length_a   1.000
_cell.length_b   1.000
_cell.length_c   1.000
_cell.angle_alpha   90.00
_cell.angle_beta   90.00
_cell.angle_gamma   90.00
#
_symmetry.space_group_name_H-M   'P 1'
#
loop_
_entity.id
_entity.type
_entity.pdbx_description
1 polymer ?
#
loop_
_entity_poly.entity_id
_entity_poly.type
_entity_poly.pdbx_seq_one_letter_code
_entity_poly.pdbx_strand_id
1 'polypeptide(L)'
;MFYPLKKFFLSAALLGAASAHAITIYIDFGEVGNETPTTGGIAWNNFASQTVSPGPLVSPNGQTVLLLDETGTSTGISMTTGGFRQFNGSGLAAPTLDYPNSATTDSFYVQNAGATGTLTMTGLDSGYAYTFTFYGSRSSVSDRVAKYTVNPGGTQPVSTAFLDTGGNDSMTATITGVMLDSGDTEMTVSMTEDVTNTSHLTYLNVLQIDIVAVPEPRTWAMLVGGLALGVAVLRRRR
;
A
#
# COMPACT_ATOMS: atom_id res chain seq x y z
N MET A 1 69.93 11.05 -21.13
CA MET A 1 68.83 10.26 -21.73
C MET A 1 67.73 10.14 -20.67
N PHE A 2 66.80 11.10 -20.63
CA PHE A 2 65.75 11.18 -19.61
C PHE A 2 64.41 10.84 -20.27
N TYR A 3 63.75 9.78 -19.82
CA TYR A 3 62.39 9.43 -20.24
C TYR A 3 61.35 10.16 -19.38
N PRO A 4 60.32 10.80 -19.96
CA PRO A 4 59.28 11.44 -19.17
C PRO A 4 58.21 10.42 -18.74
N LEU A 5 57.89 10.45 -17.44
CA LEU A 5 56.79 9.69 -16.82
C LEU A 5 55.43 10.21 -17.35
N LYS A 6 54.69 9.38 -18.08
CA LYS A 6 53.30 9.65 -18.46
C LYS A 6 52.39 9.55 -17.23
N LYS A 7 51.84 10.68 -16.78
CA LYS A 7 50.82 10.71 -15.72
C LYS A 7 49.48 10.25 -16.30
N PHE A 8 49.01 9.07 -15.91
CA PHE A 8 47.64 8.62 -16.18
C PHE A 8 46.69 9.25 -15.17
N PHE A 9 45.76 10.09 -15.66
CA PHE A 9 44.61 10.54 -14.87
C PHE A 9 43.57 9.42 -14.82
N LEU A 10 43.31 8.90 -13.62
CA LEU A 10 42.22 7.98 -13.36
C LEU A 10 40.95 8.83 -13.12
N SER A 11 40.05 8.91 -14.09
CA SER A 11 38.72 9.47 -13.85
C SER A 11 37.93 8.48 -13.00
N ALA A 12 37.64 8.83 -11.76
CA ALA A 12 36.69 8.11 -10.94
C ALA A 12 35.27 8.50 -11.40
N ALA A 13 34.57 7.58 -12.06
CA ALA A 13 33.15 7.75 -12.34
C ALA A 13 32.39 7.59 -11.01
N LEU A 14 31.78 8.68 -10.52
CA LEU A 14 30.77 8.60 -9.46
C LEU A 14 29.55 7.86 -10.04
N LEU A 15 29.35 6.62 -9.64
CA LEU A 15 28.05 5.94 -9.79
C LEU A 15 27.12 6.55 -8.73
N GLY A 16 26.24 7.45 -9.16
CA GLY A 16 25.15 7.91 -8.32
C GLY A 16 24.17 6.75 -8.08
N ALA A 17 23.94 6.39 -6.83
CA ALA A 17 22.80 5.57 -6.47
C ALA A 17 21.55 6.39 -6.80
N ALA A 18 20.79 5.97 -7.82
CA ALA A 18 19.46 6.52 -8.02
C ALA A 18 18.66 6.20 -6.76
N SER A 19 18.20 7.25 -6.06
CA SER A 19 17.20 7.07 -5.01
C SER A 19 15.99 6.44 -5.66
N ALA A 20 15.63 5.22 -5.27
CA ALA A 20 14.34 4.65 -5.65
C ALA A 20 13.28 5.63 -5.13
N HIS A 21 12.56 6.29 -6.03
CA HIS A 21 11.41 7.10 -5.66
C HIS A 21 10.35 6.14 -5.14
N ALA A 22 9.93 6.31 -3.88
CA ALA A 22 8.78 5.59 -3.36
C ALA A 22 7.53 6.23 -3.95
N ILE A 23 6.62 5.43 -4.49
CA ILE A 23 5.30 5.88 -4.93
C ILE A 23 4.32 5.56 -3.80
N THR A 24 3.45 6.49 -3.43
CA THR A 24 2.43 6.28 -2.41
C THR A 24 1.04 6.40 -3.01
N ILE A 25 0.18 5.43 -2.76
CA ILE A 25 -1.22 5.45 -3.20
C ILE A 25 -2.09 5.59 -1.97
N TYR A 26 -2.95 6.61 -1.96
CA TYR A 26 -3.97 6.80 -0.94
C TYR A 26 -5.34 6.40 -1.47
N ILE A 27 -6.06 5.60 -0.70
CA ILE A 27 -7.36 5.05 -1.07
C ILE A 27 -8.34 5.30 0.08
N ASP A 28 -9.49 5.85 -0.28
CA ASP A 28 -10.64 6.13 0.58
C ASP A 28 -11.79 5.19 0.22
N PHE A 29 -12.42 4.57 1.22
CA PHE A 29 -13.56 3.66 1.06
C PHE A 29 -14.77 4.22 1.81
N GLY A 30 -15.81 4.61 1.09
CA GLY A 30 -16.84 5.44 1.71
C GLY A 30 -18.17 5.57 0.98
N GLU A 31 -18.85 6.67 1.25
CA GLU A 31 -20.13 7.04 0.68
C GLU A 31 -19.95 8.02 -0.49
N VAL A 32 -20.81 7.89 -1.51
CA VAL A 32 -20.91 8.92 -2.55
C VAL A 32 -21.38 10.24 -1.93
N GLY A 33 -20.62 11.32 -2.17
CA GLY A 33 -20.83 12.64 -1.58
C GLY A 33 -19.95 12.93 -0.37
N ASN A 34 -19.18 11.96 0.12
CA ASN A 34 -18.18 12.13 1.16
C ASN A 34 -16.77 11.71 0.70
N GLU A 35 -16.54 11.67 -0.61
CA GLU A 35 -15.24 11.34 -1.18
C GLU A 35 -14.16 12.32 -0.72
N THR A 36 -12.96 11.79 -0.48
CA THR A 36 -11.81 12.62 -0.13
C THR A 36 -11.28 13.37 -1.36
N PRO A 37 -11.31 14.71 -1.34
CA PRO A 37 -10.78 15.50 -2.44
C PRO A 37 -9.25 15.55 -2.37
N THR A 38 -8.62 15.89 -3.49
CA THR A 38 -7.20 16.25 -3.51
C THR A 38 -6.96 17.40 -2.54
N THR A 39 -6.23 17.13 -1.46
CA THR A 39 -5.99 18.08 -0.37
C THR A 39 -4.51 18.17 -0.09
N GLY A 40 -3.97 19.38 0.05
CA GLY A 40 -2.52 19.58 0.25
C GLY A 40 -1.65 19.12 -0.92
N GLY A 41 -2.23 18.95 -2.12
CA GLY A 41 -1.54 18.40 -3.29
C GLY A 41 -1.50 16.87 -3.34
N ILE A 42 -2.10 16.19 -2.36
CA ILE A 42 -2.17 14.72 -2.30
C ILE A 42 -3.46 14.26 -3.00
N ALA A 43 -3.32 13.46 -4.04
CA ALA A 43 -4.45 12.82 -4.72
C ALA A 43 -4.93 11.58 -3.96
N TRP A 44 -6.26 11.36 -4.00
CA TRP A 44 -6.94 10.25 -3.33
C TRP A 44 -7.74 9.44 -4.35
N ASN A 45 -7.71 8.12 -4.19
CA ASN A 45 -8.51 7.19 -4.98
C ASN A 45 -9.76 6.83 -4.18
N ASN A 46 -10.93 7.24 -4.66
CA ASN A 46 -12.18 7.09 -3.91
C ASN A 46 -12.98 5.89 -4.42
N PHE A 47 -13.24 4.93 -3.54
CA PHE A 47 -14.21 3.86 -3.73
C PHE A 47 -15.45 4.22 -2.93
N ALA A 48 -16.47 4.73 -3.62
CA ALA A 48 -17.66 5.25 -2.99
C ALA A 48 -18.88 4.41 -3.35
N SER A 49 -19.72 4.09 -2.36
CA SER A 49 -21.01 3.44 -2.60
C SER A 49 -22.16 4.37 -2.29
N GLN A 50 -23.23 4.29 -3.09
CA GLN A 50 -24.37 5.22 -3.01
C GLN A 50 -25.57 4.62 -2.29
N THR A 51 -26.24 5.47 -1.50
CA THR A 51 -27.65 5.29 -1.15
C THR A 51 -28.53 5.86 -2.26
N VAL A 52 -29.19 5.00 -3.06
CA VAL A 52 -30.27 5.50 -3.92
C VAL A 52 -31.52 5.72 -3.08
N SER A 53 -32.08 6.93 -3.11
CA SER A 53 -33.35 7.24 -2.44
C SER A 53 -34.41 7.69 -3.45
N PRO A 54 -35.61 7.09 -3.47
CA PRO A 54 -36.00 5.87 -2.75
C PRO A 54 -35.43 4.62 -3.46
N GLY A 55 -34.65 3.80 -2.78
CA GLY A 55 -34.06 2.60 -3.38
C GLY A 55 -33.17 1.77 -2.44
N PRO A 56 -32.79 0.56 -2.85
CA PRO A 56 -31.85 -0.27 -2.10
C PRO A 56 -30.43 0.30 -2.22
N LEU A 57 -29.68 0.29 -1.12
CA LEU A 57 -28.25 0.64 -1.11
C LEU A 57 -27.49 -0.12 -2.21
N VAL A 58 -26.67 0.59 -2.98
CA VAL A 58 -25.84 -0.03 -4.02
C VAL A 58 -24.71 -0.80 -3.34
N SER A 59 -24.39 -1.98 -3.87
CA SER A 59 -23.28 -2.78 -3.36
C SER A 59 -21.95 -2.13 -3.76
N PRO A 60 -20.98 -1.97 -2.84
CA PRO A 60 -19.63 -1.49 -3.16
C PRO A 60 -18.80 -2.46 -4.02
N ASN A 61 -19.30 -3.67 -4.29
CA ASN A 61 -18.57 -4.73 -4.98
C ASN A 61 -18.60 -4.58 -6.52
N GLY A 62 -17.49 -4.97 -7.15
CA GLY A 62 -17.30 -4.90 -8.59
C GLY A 62 -16.88 -3.52 -9.10
N GLN A 63 -16.60 -2.58 -8.20
CA GLN A 63 -16.02 -1.29 -8.58
C GLN A 63 -14.55 -1.50 -8.95
N THR A 64 -14.14 -1.07 -10.13
CA THR A 64 -12.75 -1.12 -10.60
C THR A 64 -12.24 0.30 -10.85
N VAL A 65 -11.12 0.66 -10.20
CA VAL A 65 -10.50 1.97 -10.33
C VAL A 65 -9.04 1.80 -10.75
N LEU A 66 -8.59 2.60 -11.73
CA LEU A 66 -7.17 2.76 -12.08
C LEU A 66 -6.54 3.70 -11.05
N LEU A 67 -5.59 3.19 -10.28
CA LEU A 67 -5.02 3.90 -9.14
C LEU A 67 -4.04 4.99 -9.59
N LEU A 68 -4.20 6.16 -8.99
CA LEU A 68 -3.29 7.28 -9.07
C LEU A 68 -2.37 7.29 -7.85
N ASP A 69 -1.13 7.74 -8.03
CA ASP A 69 -0.22 8.03 -6.93
C ASP A 69 -0.60 9.34 -6.22
N GLU A 70 0.16 9.69 -5.18
CA GLU A 70 -0.07 10.88 -4.36
C GLU A 70 0.01 12.18 -5.16
N THR A 71 0.66 12.18 -6.33
CA THR A 71 0.77 13.34 -7.22
C THR A 71 -0.37 13.41 -8.25
N GLY A 72 -1.23 12.39 -8.30
CA GLY A 72 -2.30 12.25 -9.29
C GLY A 72 -1.85 11.59 -10.59
N THR A 73 -0.65 11.00 -10.63
CA THR A 73 -0.14 10.30 -11.82
C THR A 73 -0.62 8.85 -11.82
N SER A 74 -1.01 8.33 -12.98
CA SER A 74 -1.45 6.93 -13.08
C SER A 74 -0.30 5.97 -12.80
N THR A 75 -0.56 4.98 -11.94
CA THR A 75 0.41 3.95 -11.58
C THR A 75 0.39 2.74 -12.51
N GLY A 76 -0.64 2.61 -13.36
CA GLY A 76 -0.92 1.40 -14.13
C GLY A 76 -1.58 0.28 -13.32
N ILE A 77 -1.69 0.41 -12.00
CA ILE A 77 -2.33 -0.56 -11.11
C ILE A 77 -3.85 -0.31 -11.09
N SER A 78 -4.66 -1.34 -11.28
CA SER A 78 -6.11 -1.27 -11.09
C SER A 78 -6.51 -2.06 -9.85
N MET A 79 -7.50 -1.59 -9.10
CA MET A 79 -8.05 -2.30 -7.94
C MET A 79 -9.54 -2.53 -8.11
N THR A 80 -10.00 -3.75 -7.79
CA THR A 80 -11.41 -4.15 -7.80
C THR A 80 -11.87 -4.60 -6.41
N THR A 81 -13.03 -4.14 -5.98
CA THR A 81 -13.64 -4.50 -4.68
C THR A 81 -14.57 -5.70 -4.78
N GLY A 82 -14.67 -6.49 -3.71
CA GLY A 82 -15.58 -7.63 -3.62
C GLY A 82 -15.93 -7.99 -2.17
N GLY A 83 -17.05 -8.69 -1.96
CA GLY A 83 -17.45 -9.24 -0.65
C GLY A 83 -17.78 -8.26 0.48
N PHE A 84 -17.67 -6.94 0.25
CA PHE A 84 -18.10 -5.93 1.22
C PHE A 84 -19.62 -5.85 1.26
N ARG A 85 -20.18 -5.57 2.44
CA ARG A 85 -21.62 -5.39 2.58
C ARG A 85 -22.03 -4.08 1.93
N GLN A 86 -21.63 -2.96 2.54
CA GLN A 86 -22.03 -1.59 2.20
C GLN A 86 -20.97 -0.62 2.75
N PHE A 87 -21.30 0.67 2.80
CA PHE A 87 -20.53 1.68 3.51
C PHE A 87 -21.12 1.98 4.91
N ASN A 88 -20.32 2.55 5.81
CA ASN A 88 -20.74 3.06 7.11
C ASN A 88 -20.11 4.44 7.37
N GLY A 89 -20.92 5.50 7.40
CA GLY A 89 -20.51 6.88 7.69
C GLY A 89 -20.44 7.23 9.17
N SER A 90 -19.98 6.31 10.02
CA SER A 90 -19.89 6.54 11.48
C SER A 90 -18.51 6.22 12.04
N GLY A 91 -17.47 6.43 11.25
CA GLY A 91 -16.08 6.51 11.67
C GLY A 91 -15.77 7.74 12.52
N LEU A 92 -14.51 7.91 12.92
CA LEU A 92 -14.05 9.05 13.68
C LEU A 92 -13.70 10.21 12.73
N ALA A 93 -14.32 11.37 12.94
CA ALA A 93 -14.13 12.54 12.09
C ALA A 93 -12.83 13.31 12.33
N ALA A 94 -12.06 12.96 13.36
CA ALA A 94 -10.80 13.63 13.69
C ALA A 94 -9.89 12.65 14.45
N PRO A 95 -9.37 11.60 13.78
CA PRO A 95 -8.34 10.79 14.40
C PRO A 95 -7.07 11.62 14.62
N THR A 96 -6.18 11.11 15.46
CA THR A 96 -4.85 11.68 15.68
C THR A 96 -3.87 11.41 14.53
N LEU A 97 -4.33 10.66 13.52
CA LEU A 97 -3.63 10.40 12.26
C LEU A 97 -3.79 11.59 11.30
N ASP A 98 -2.80 11.80 10.45
CA ASP A 98 -2.79 12.86 9.42
C ASP A 98 -3.55 12.43 8.16
N TYR A 99 -4.80 11.96 8.35
CA TYR A 99 -5.73 11.67 7.26
C TYR A 99 -6.84 12.72 7.23
N PRO A 100 -7.33 13.12 6.04
CA PRO A 100 -8.49 14.00 5.92
C PRO A 100 -9.71 13.39 6.60
N ASN A 101 -10.53 14.23 7.22
CA ASN A 101 -11.74 13.79 7.91
C ASN A 101 -12.68 12.98 7.00
N SER A 102 -12.81 13.36 5.72
CA SER A 102 -13.59 12.63 4.74
C SER A 102 -13.18 11.15 4.72
N ALA A 103 -11.88 10.87 4.61
CA ALA A 103 -11.32 9.52 4.52
C ALA A 103 -11.47 8.67 5.79
N THR A 104 -11.81 9.27 6.93
CA THR A 104 -11.86 8.59 8.24
C THR A 104 -13.26 8.50 8.81
N THR A 105 -14.21 9.24 8.22
CA THR A 105 -15.62 9.27 8.66
C THR A 105 -16.46 8.14 8.11
N ASP A 106 -16.13 7.65 6.92
CA ASP A 106 -16.82 6.55 6.27
C ASP A 106 -15.89 5.41 5.91
N SER A 107 -16.49 4.24 5.74
CA SER A 107 -15.78 2.98 5.61
C SER A 107 -16.57 2.03 4.74
N PHE A 108 -15.91 1.11 4.05
CA PHE A 108 -16.52 -0.16 3.69
C PHE A 108 -16.46 -1.13 4.86
N TYR A 109 -17.46 -2.01 4.96
CA TYR A 109 -17.50 -2.98 6.05
C TYR A 109 -17.95 -4.36 5.58
N VAL A 110 -17.55 -5.39 6.32
CA VAL A 110 -18.12 -6.73 6.22
C VAL A 110 -18.98 -7.00 7.44
N GLN A 111 -19.97 -7.89 7.27
CA GLN A 111 -20.85 -8.31 8.34
C GLN A 111 -21.13 -9.81 8.24
N ASN A 112 -21.28 -10.45 9.39
CA ASN A 112 -21.57 -11.87 9.62
C ASN A 112 -20.30 -12.72 9.73
N ALA A 113 -20.44 -13.80 10.50
CA ALA A 113 -19.34 -14.73 10.74
C ALA A 113 -18.77 -15.28 9.44
N GLY A 114 -17.44 -15.22 9.29
CA GLY A 114 -16.74 -15.68 8.09
C GLY A 114 -16.93 -14.83 6.83
N ALA A 115 -17.63 -13.69 6.90
CA ALA A 115 -17.71 -12.76 5.77
C ALA A 115 -16.32 -12.19 5.44
N THR A 116 -16.04 -12.02 4.15
CA THR A 116 -14.75 -11.59 3.64
C THR A 116 -14.93 -10.50 2.61
N GLY A 117 -14.29 -9.35 2.83
CA GLY A 117 -14.13 -8.29 1.85
C GLY A 117 -12.80 -8.48 1.13
N THR A 118 -12.75 -8.18 -0.17
CA THR A 118 -11.57 -8.41 -1.01
C THR A 118 -11.25 -7.17 -1.84
N LEU A 119 -9.97 -6.88 -1.94
CA LEU A 119 -9.39 -5.91 -2.86
C LEU A 119 -8.44 -6.68 -3.78
N THR A 120 -8.80 -6.83 -5.05
CA THR A 120 -7.96 -7.48 -6.04
C THR A 120 -7.25 -6.43 -6.86
N MET A 121 -5.93 -6.41 -6.82
CA MET A 121 -5.09 -5.49 -7.57
C MET A 121 -4.44 -6.19 -8.75
N THR A 122 -4.46 -5.56 -9.92
CA THR A 122 -3.81 -6.03 -11.14
C THR A 122 -2.89 -4.95 -11.72
N GLY A 123 -1.93 -5.33 -12.55
CA GLY A 123 -0.93 -4.41 -13.10
C GLY A 123 0.22 -4.11 -12.13
N LEU A 124 0.39 -4.96 -11.11
CA LEU A 124 1.53 -4.92 -10.21
C LEU A 124 2.80 -5.41 -10.92
N ASP A 125 3.96 -5.07 -10.38
CA ASP A 125 5.26 -5.41 -10.95
C ASP A 125 6.15 -6.08 -9.88
N SER A 126 6.61 -7.29 -10.19
CA SER A 126 7.51 -8.10 -9.37
C SER A 126 8.86 -7.44 -9.04
N GLY A 127 9.23 -6.36 -9.74
CA GLY A 127 10.39 -5.53 -9.47
C GLY A 127 10.21 -4.56 -8.28
N TYR A 128 9.04 -4.53 -7.64
CA TYR A 128 8.75 -3.67 -6.50
C TYR A 128 8.39 -4.45 -5.23
N ALA A 129 8.62 -3.82 -4.10
CA ALA A 129 8.13 -4.22 -2.80
C ALA A 129 6.99 -3.29 -2.37
N TYR A 130 5.93 -3.88 -1.86
CA TYR A 130 4.69 -3.21 -1.48
C TYR A 130 4.53 -3.22 0.03
N THR A 131 4.16 -2.08 0.60
CA THR A 131 3.75 -1.93 1.99
C THR A 131 2.31 -1.48 2.03
N PHE A 132 1.48 -2.20 2.77
CA PHE A 132 0.06 -1.91 2.96
C PHE A 132 -0.17 -1.42 4.38
N THR A 133 -0.71 -0.21 4.51
CA THR A 133 -1.12 0.37 5.79
C THR A 133 -2.63 0.56 5.79
N PHE A 134 -3.30 -0.13 6.71
CA PHE A 134 -4.74 -0.15 6.87
C PHE A 134 -5.16 0.73 8.03
N TYR A 135 -6.21 1.51 7.82
CA TYR A 135 -6.92 2.20 8.88
C TYR A 135 -8.42 1.90 8.78
N GLY A 136 -9.01 1.63 9.94
CA GLY A 136 -10.42 1.36 10.09
C GLY A 136 -10.92 1.96 11.41
N SER A 137 -12.10 2.56 11.40
CA SER A 137 -12.70 3.20 12.56
C SER A 137 -14.22 3.13 12.53
N ARG A 138 -14.79 2.83 13.70
CA ARG A 138 -16.22 2.98 14.00
C ARG A 138 -16.36 3.62 15.37
N SER A 139 -16.92 4.83 15.41
CA SER A 139 -17.10 5.59 16.66
C SER A 139 -18.01 4.87 17.67
N SER A 140 -17.74 5.08 18.96
CA SER A 140 -18.59 4.65 20.08
C SER A 140 -18.89 3.14 20.16
N VAL A 141 -18.04 2.30 19.57
CA VAL A 141 -18.07 0.84 19.73
C VAL A 141 -16.68 0.32 20.06
N SER A 142 -16.62 -0.90 20.58
CA SER A 142 -15.39 -1.67 20.81
C SER A 142 -15.53 -3.05 20.19
N ASP A 143 -14.45 -3.84 20.16
CA ASP A 143 -14.46 -5.22 19.67
C ASP A 143 -14.85 -5.33 18.19
N ARG A 144 -14.08 -4.65 17.33
CA ARG A 144 -14.21 -4.71 15.87
C ARG A 144 -12.88 -5.10 15.24
N VAL A 145 -12.26 -6.14 15.79
CA VAL A 145 -10.95 -6.62 15.33
C VAL A 145 -11.07 -7.16 13.91
N ALA A 146 -10.40 -6.47 13.00
CA ALA A 146 -10.20 -6.84 11.61
C ALA A 146 -8.89 -7.60 11.46
N LYS A 147 -8.91 -8.65 10.63
CA LYS A 147 -7.73 -9.33 10.13
C LYS A 147 -7.57 -8.99 8.66
N TYR A 148 -6.50 -8.31 8.33
CA TYR A 148 -6.07 -8.06 6.96
C TYR A 148 -5.10 -9.16 6.54
N THR A 149 -5.31 -9.71 5.35
CA THR A 149 -4.44 -10.73 4.76
C THR A 149 -4.03 -10.26 3.37
N VAL A 150 -2.73 -10.23 3.11
CA VAL A 150 -2.19 -9.94 1.78
C VAL A 150 -1.67 -11.24 1.19
N ASN A 151 -2.29 -11.66 0.08
CA ASN A 151 -1.89 -12.82 -0.69
C ASN A 151 -1.25 -12.38 -2.02
N PRO A 152 0.08 -12.45 -2.14
CA PRO A 152 0.82 -12.10 -3.36
C PRO A 152 0.61 -13.06 -4.52
N GLY A 153 -0.06 -14.21 -4.30
CA GLY A 153 -0.10 -15.29 -5.29
C GLY A 153 1.22 -16.06 -5.35
N GLY A 154 1.27 -17.04 -6.25
CA GLY A 154 2.46 -17.85 -6.49
C GLY A 154 2.99 -18.55 -5.24
N THR A 155 4.28 -18.39 -5.01
CA THR A 155 5.08 -19.01 -3.93
C THR A 155 5.47 -18.03 -2.83
N GLN A 156 5.17 -16.75 -2.99
CA GLN A 156 5.46 -15.71 -2.00
C GLN A 156 4.58 -15.90 -0.75
N PRO A 157 5.10 -15.56 0.45
CA PRO A 157 4.39 -15.81 1.70
C PRO A 157 3.16 -14.91 1.84
N VAL A 158 2.05 -15.52 2.28
CA VAL A 158 0.86 -14.78 2.73
C VAL A 158 1.16 -14.10 4.05
N SER A 159 0.86 -12.82 4.16
CA SER A 159 1.11 -12.01 5.36
C SER A 159 -0.19 -11.50 5.96
N THR A 160 -0.23 -11.33 7.28
CA THR A 160 -1.41 -10.86 8.00
C THR A 160 -1.10 -9.76 9.01
N ALA A 161 -2.08 -8.91 9.28
CA ALA A 161 -2.05 -7.91 10.34
C ALA A 161 -3.45 -7.72 10.93
N PHE A 162 -3.52 -7.23 12.16
CA PHE A 162 -4.77 -7.09 12.91
C PHE A 162 -4.96 -5.65 13.38
N LEU A 163 -6.21 -5.18 13.39
CA LEU A 163 -6.57 -3.85 13.87
C LEU A 163 -7.92 -3.92 14.58
N ASP A 164 -8.01 -3.47 15.83
CA ASP A 164 -9.32 -3.15 16.40
C ASP A 164 -9.81 -1.85 15.79
N THR A 165 -10.87 -1.92 15.01
CA THR A 165 -11.46 -0.75 14.33
C THR A 165 -12.51 -0.07 15.21
N GLY A 166 -12.84 -0.62 16.38
CA GLY A 166 -13.82 -0.05 17.31
C GLY A 166 -13.22 1.12 18.08
N GLY A 167 -13.76 2.33 17.89
CA GLY A 167 -13.31 3.53 18.57
C GLY A 167 -11.87 3.93 18.22
N ASN A 168 -11.32 3.39 17.13
CA ASN A 168 -9.92 3.57 16.77
C ASN A 168 -9.62 5.00 16.30
N ASP A 169 -8.82 5.72 17.07
CA ASP A 169 -8.46 7.12 16.84
C ASP A 169 -7.02 7.32 16.36
N SER A 170 -6.19 6.27 16.33
CA SER A 170 -4.74 6.45 16.20
C SER A 170 -3.99 5.25 15.63
N MET A 171 -4.57 4.05 15.66
CA MET A 171 -3.86 2.83 15.32
C MET A 171 -4.05 2.47 13.86
N THR A 172 -3.00 1.92 13.25
CA THR A 172 -3.02 1.31 11.93
C THR A 172 -2.51 -0.13 12.00
N ALA A 173 -2.89 -0.95 11.03
CA ALA A 173 -2.26 -2.24 10.78
C ALA A 173 -1.37 -2.14 9.55
N THR A 174 -0.14 -2.65 9.59
CA THR A 174 0.82 -2.54 8.49
C THR A 174 1.42 -3.89 8.12
N ILE A 175 1.47 -4.18 6.82
CA ILE A 175 2.14 -5.34 6.23
C ILE A 175 3.19 -4.81 5.26
N THR A 176 4.47 -5.14 5.47
CA THR A 176 5.59 -4.56 4.72
C THR A 176 6.28 -5.59 3.82
N GLY A 177 6.94 -5.10 2.78
CA GLY A 177 7.87 -5.91 1.98
C GLY A 177 7.22 -7.04 1.19
N VAL A 178 5.93 -6.91 0.86
CA VAL A 178 5.24 -7.90 0.04
C VAL A 178 5.75 -7.78 -1.39
N MET A 179 6.12 -8.89 -2.00
CA MET A 179 6.58 -8.96 -3.38
C MET A 179 5.76 -9.99 -4.14
N LEU A 180 5.72 -9.87 -5.46
CA LEU A 180 5.16 -10.87 -6.35
C LEU A 180 6.28 -11.80 -6.84
N ASP A 181 5.92 -13.01 -7.27
CA ASP A 181 6.83 -13.83 -8.04
C ASP A 181 7.09 -13.21 -9.43
N SER A 182 8.22 -13.58 -10.02
CA SER A 182 8.62 -13.09 -11.34
C SER A 182 7.53 -13.39 -12.39
N GLY A 183 6.97 -12.34 -12.99
CA GLY A 183 5.95 -12.44 -14.04
C GLY A 183 4.51 -12.42 -13.52
N ASP A 184 4.29 -12.51 -12.22
CA ASP A 184 2.98 -12.26 -11.62
C ASP A 184 2.70 -10.76 -11.57
N THR A 185 1.43 -10.40 -11.75
CA THR A 185 0.97 -9.00 -11.82
C THR A 185 -0.29 -8.75 -11.00
N GLU A 186 -0.70 -9.73 -10.19
CA GLU A 186 -1.93 -9.71 -9.41
C GLU A 186 -1.66 -10.04 -7.94
N MET A 187 -2.34 -9.34 -7.03
CA MET A 187 -2.33 -9.60 -5.60
C MET A 187 -3.73 -9.40 -5.04
N THR A 188 -4.11 -10.20 -4.05
CA THR A 188 -5.38 -10.03 -3.35
C THR A 188 -5.13 -9.63 -1.90
N VAL A 189 -5.80 -8.58 -1.46
CA VAL A 189 -5.94 -8.25 -0.04
C VAL A 189 -7.34 -8.67 0.41
N SER A 190 -7.44 -9.32 1.56
CA SER A 190 -8.73 -9.64 2.17
C SER A 190 -8.85 -9.08 3.59
N MET A 191 -10.06 -8.68 3.94
CA MET A 191 -10.46 -8.26 5.28
C MET A 191 -11.50 -9.24 5.79
N THR A 192 -11.22 -9.86 6.93
CA THR A 192 -12.18 -10.68 7.67
C THR A 192 -12.24 -10.21 9.12
N GLU A 193 -13.17 -10.76 9.88
CA GLU A 193 -13.07 -10.72 11.34
C GLU A 193 -11.87 -11.53 11.86
N ASP A 194 -11.34 -11.11 13.01
CA ASP A 194 -10.55 -11.98 13.86
C ASP A 194 -11.46 -12.89 14.71
N VAL A 195 -10.92 -14.02 15.18
CA VAL A 195 -11.65 -14.98 16.02
C VAL A 195 -12.12 -14.39 17.36
N THR A 196 -11.54 -13.27 17.80
CA THR A 196 -11.95 -12.56 19.02
C THR A 196 -13.12 -11.61 18.82
N ASN A 197 -13.46 -11.26 17.57
CA ASN A 197 -14.52 -10.30 17.26
C ASN A 197 -15.90 -10.96 17.34
N THR A 198 -16.63 -10.68 18.42
CA THR A 198 -17.95 -11.27 18.66
C THR A 198 -19.09 -10.59 17.90
N SER A 199 -18.83 -9.39 17.36
CA SER A 199 -19.84 -8.60 16.64
C SER A 199 -19.97 -8.95 15.17
N HIS A 200 -18.98 -9.67 14.64
CA HIS A 200 -18.86 -10.02 13.24
C HIS A 200 -18.92 -8.81 12.29
N LEU A 201 -18.42 -7.66 12.76
CA LEU A 201 -18.34 -6.40 12.00
C LEU A 201 -16.90 -5.90 12.00
N THR A 202 -16.40 -5.52 10.84
CA THR A 202 -15.08 -4.90 10.68
C THR A 202 -15.13 -3.85 9.57
N TYR A 203 -14.27 -2.83 9.69
CA TYR A 203 -14.34 -1.62 8.89
C TYR A 203 -12.99 -1.34 8.21
N LEU A 204 -13.06 -0.81 6.99
CA LEU A 204 -11.91 -0.31 6.25
C LEU A 204 -12.27 1.09 5.75
N ASN A 205 -11.55 2.09 6.24
CA ASN A 205 -11.71 3.49 5.86
C ASN A 205 -10.63 3.87 4.86
N VAL A 206 -9.36 3.66 5.22
CA VAL A 206 -8.19 4.03 4.41
C VAL A 206 -7.32 2.82 4.13
N LEU A 207 -6.83 2.74 2.90
CA LEU A 207 -5.67 1.94 2.53
C LEU A 207 -4.60 2.85 1.94
N GLN A 208 -3.41 2.84 2.54
CA GLN A 208 -2.21 3.40 1.96
C GLN A 208 -1.33 2.27 1.42
N ILE A 209 -0.80 2.46 0.21
CA ILE A 209 0.14 1.53 -0.41
C ILE A 209 1.43 2.28 -0.73
N ASP A 210 2.54 1.89 -0.11
CA ASP A 210 3.87 2.39 -0.46
C ASP A 210 4.60 1.38 -1.33
N ILE A 211 5.10 1.85 -2.47
CA ILE A 211 5.73 1.02 -3.50
C ILE A 211 7.18 1.46 -3.65
N VAL A 212 8.12 0.54 -3.44
CA VAL A 212 9.55 0.82 -3.52
C VAL A 212 10.21 -0.14 -4.49
N ALA A 213 10.99 0.40 -5.44
CA ALA A 213 11.73 -0.42 -6.39
C ALA A 213 12.75 -1.30 -5.66
N VAL A 214 12.76 -2.60 -5.98
CA VAL A 214 13.75 -3.55 -5.48
C VAL A 214 14.98 -3.45 -6.39
N PRO A 215 16.16 -3.05 -5.87
CA PRO A 215 17.33 -2.92 -6.72
C PRO A 215 17.71 -4.26 -7.32
N GLU A 216 17.95 -4.30 -8.64
CA GLU A 216 18.36 -5.54 -9.31
C GLU A 216 19.61 -6.15 -8.65
N PRO A 217 19.72 -7.49 -8.54
CA PRO A 217 20.88 -8.16 -7.96
C PRO A 217 22.22 -7.74 -8.59
N ARG A 218 22.21 -7.32 -9.87
CA ARG A 218 23.40 -6.85 -10.59
C ARG A 218 23.89 -5.49 -10.11
N THR A 219 22.99 -4.62 -9.65
CA THR A 219 23.35 -3.33 -9.04
C THR A 219 24.15 -3.55 -7.76
N TRP A 220 23.73 -4.51 -6.93
CA TRP A 220 24.49 -4.94 -5.74
C TRP A 220 25.83 -5.57 -6.11
N ALA A 221 25.85 -6.45 -7.10
CA ALA A 221 27.09 -7.09 -7.56
C ALA A 221 28.10 -6.06 -8.10
N MET A 222 27.64 -5.02 -8.81
CA MET A 222 28.52 -3.94 -9.28
C MET A 222 29.01 -3.04 -8.15
N LEU A 223 28.18 -2.75 -7.15
CA LEU A 223 28.57 -1.92 -6.01
C LEU A 223 29.61 -2.62 -5.13
N VAL A 224 29.39 -3.91 -4.83
CA VAL A 224 30.34 -4.73 -4.08
C VAL A 224 31.60 -5.03 -4.89
N GLY A 225 31.46 -5.38 -6.18
CA GLY A 225 32.58 -5.65 -7.08
C GLY A 225 33.46 -4.41 -7.31
N GLY A 226 32.85 -3.23 -7.48
CA GLY A 226 33.55 -1.96 -7.62
C GLY A 226 34.34 -1.58 -6.36
N LEU A 227 33.76 -1.77 -5.17
CA LEU A 227 34.46 -1.56 -3.89
C LEU A 227 35.64 -2.53 -3.72
N ALA A 228 35.46 -3.81 -4.04
CA ALA A 228 36.52 -4.82 -3.95
C ALA A 228 37.70 -4.49 -4.88
N LEU A 229 37.42 -4.05 -6.12
CA LEU A 229 38.45 -3.58 -7.06
C LEU A 229 39.15 -2.31 -6.56
N GLY A 230 38.41 -1.36 -5.99
CA GLY A 230 38.97 -0.15 -5.39
C GLY A 230 39.96 -0.46 -4.25
N VAL A 231 39.59 -1.37 -3.35
CA VAL A 231 40.49 -1.82 -2.26
C VAL A 231 41.71 -2.56 -2.82
N ALA A 232 41.55 -3.41 -3.83
CA ALA A 232 42.67 -4.13 -4.45
C ALA A 232 43.67 -3.18 -5.13
N VAL A 233 43.18 -2.14 -5.80
CA VAL A 233 44.02 -1.11 -6.43
C VAL A 233 44.74 -0.27 -5.38
N LEU A 234 44.08 0.09 -4.27
CA LEU A 234 44.70 0.83 -3.17
C LEU A 234 45.77 0.01 -2.44
N ARG A 235 45.59 -1.32 -2.30
CA ARG A 235 46.60 -2.21 -1.69
C ARG A 235 47.85 -2.41 -2.53
N ARG A 236 47.78 -2.32 -3.85
CA ARG A 236 48.95 -2.45 -4.74
C ARG A 236 49.84 -1.19 -4.80
N ARG A 237 49.40 -0.07 -4.23
CA ARG A 237 50.12 1.21 -4.25
C ARG A 237 50.88 1.53 -2.94
N ARG A 238 50.90 0.59 -1.99
CA ARG A 238 51.78 0.61 -0.81
C ARG A 238 52.87 -0.43 -1.01
#